data_AF-A0A7V9M6Q6-F1
#
_entry.id   AF-A0A7V9M6Q6-F1
#
_cell.length_a   1.000
_cell.length_b   1.000
_cell.length_c   1.000
_cell.angle_alpha   90.00
_cell.angle_beta   90.00
_cell.angle_gamma   90.00
#
_symmetry.space_group_name_H-M   'P 1'
#
loop_
_entity.id
_entity.type
_entity.pdbx_description
1 polymer ?
#
loop_
_entity_poly.entity_id
_entity_poly.type
_entity_poly.pdbx_seq_one_letter_code
_entity_poly.pdbx_strand_id
1 'polypeptide(L)' 'MGSGTAGSRRAEALLARARSVPRGLVTTYGDLSPGAPRFAGLVLAACGDPSVPWQRVVRADG' A
#
# COMPACT_ATOMS: atom_id res chain seq x y z
N MET A 1 -16.74 -11.08 8.57
CA MET A 1 -16.02 -9.79 8.65
C MET A 1 -14.54 -10.12 8.45
N GLY A 2 -13.95 -9.72 7.31
CA GLY A 2 -12.61 -10.17 6.85
C GLY A 2 -11.53 -9.98 7.91
N SER A 3 -10.94 -11.07 8.38
CA SER A 3 -9.64 -11.64 7.96
C SER A 3 -8.50 -10.62 8.03
N GLY A 4 -7.72 -10.72 9.12
CA GLY A 4 -6.76 -9.73 9.57
C GLY A 4 -5.40 -9.76 8.89
N THR A 5 -4.83 -8.56 8.74
CA THR A 5 -3.46 -8.14 9.15
C THR A 5 -3.16 -6.71 8.67
N ALA A 6 -4.10 -5.77 8.87
CA ALA A 6 -3.86 -4.32 8.75
C ALA A 6 -3.94 -3.60 10.12
N GLY A 7 -3.83 -4.35 11.22
CA GLY A 7 -4.22 -3.91 12.57
C GLY A 7 -3.40 -2.79 13.22
N SER A 8 -2.47 -2.14 12.52
CA SER A 8 -1.72 -1.01 13.04
C SER A 8 -2.15 0.30 12.38
N ARG A 9 -2.22 1.39 13.15
CA ARG A 9 -2.50 2.74 12.59
C ARG A 9 -1.59 3.12 11.42
N ARG A 10 -0.35 2.61 11.43
CA ARG A 10 0.61 2.81 10.35
C ARG A 10 0.20 2.09 9.06
N ALA A 11 -0.32 0.86 9.17
CA ALA A 11 -0.84 0.11 8.02
C ALA A 11 -2.09 0.78 7.44
N GLU A 12 -3.02 1.21 8.29
CA GLU A 12 -4.23 1.93 7.86
C GLU A 12 -3.89 3.24 7.12
N ALA A 13 -2.96 4.03 7.65
CA ALA A 13 -2.50 5.25 6.98
C ALA A 13 -1.83 4.97 5.62
N LEU A 14 -1.11 3.85 5.52
CA LEU A 14 -0.49 3.41 4.27
C LEU A 14 -1.55 3.03 3.23
N LEU A 15 -2.56 2.26 3.63
CA LEU A 15 -3.67 1.88 2.76
C LEU A 15 -4.49 3.10 2.32
N ALA A 16 -4.70 4.08 3.21
CA ALA A 16 -5.34 5.35 2.85
C ALA A 16 -4.55 6.12 1.78
N ARG A 17 -3.22 6.20 1.92
CA ARG A 17 -2.35 6.81 0.90
C ARG A 17 -2.42 6.06 -0.42
N ALA A 18 -2.35 4.73 -0.39
CA ALA A 18 -2.47 3.91 -1.60
C ALA A 18 -3.81 4.18 -2.34
N ARG A 19 -4.92 4.34 -1.61
CA ARG A 19 -6.23 4.68 -2.20
C ARG A 19 -6.28 6.09 -2.80
N SER A 20 -5.50 7.03 -2.27
CA SER A 20 -5.45 8.41 -2.81
C SER A 20 -4.71 8.54 -4.14
N VAL A 21 -3.98 7.50 -4.58
CA VAL A 21 -3.24 7.54 -5.86
C VAL A 21 -4.22 7.66 -7.03
N PRO A 22 -4.18 8.77 -7.79
CA PRO A 22 -5.10 8.98 -8.91
C PRO A 22 -4.98 7.90 -9.99
N ARG A 23 -6.03 7.72 -10.78
CA ARG A 23 -5.95 6.90 -11.99
C ARG A 23 -4.96 7.52 -12.98
N GLY A 24 -4.16 6.68 -13.63
CA GLY A 24 -3.13 7.12 -14.59
C GLY A 24 -1.80 7.51 -13.95
N LEU A 25 -1.71 7.49 -12.62
CA LEU A 25 -0.44 7.66 -11.89
C LEU A 25 -0.05 6.37 -11.18
N VAL A 26 1.25 6.21 -11.01
CA VAL A 26 1.87 5.18 -10.19
C VAL A 26 2.65 5.82 -9.07
N THR A 27 2.86 5.07 -8.00
CA THR A 27 3.70 5.46 -6.86
C THR A 27 4.57 4.29 -6.47
N THR A 28 5.58 4.50 -5.64
CA THR A 28 6.45 3.42 -5.16
C THR A 28 6.13 3.00 -3.74
N TYR A 29 6.57 1.80 -3.36
CA TYR A 29 6.57 1.39 -1.95
C TYR A 29 7.33 2.37 -1.04
N GLY A 30 8.39 3.00 -1.56
CA GLY A 30 9.19 4.00 -0.84
C GLY A 30 8.43 5.30 -0.61
N ASP A 31 7.63 5.75 -1.59
CA ASP A 31 6.79 6.95 -1.45
C ASP A 31 5.68 6.73 -0.41
N LEU A 32 5.08 5.53 -0.38
CA LEU A 32 4.05 5.19 0.59
C LEU A 32 4.61 5.04 2.01
N SER A 33 5.82 4.49 2.15
CA SER A 33 6.52 4.32 3.43
C SER A 33 8.01 4.66 3.31
N PRO A 34 8.37 5.96 3.45
CA PRO A 34 9.75 6.40 3.42
C PRO A 34 10.60 5.67 4.46
N GLY A 35 11.75 5.16 4.03
CA GLY A 35 12.67 4.37 4.87
C GLY A 35 12.19 2.94 5.21
N ALA A 36 11.00 2.52 4.76
CA ALA A 36 10.46 1.19 5.01
C ALA A 36 9.64 0.63 3.82
N PRO A 37 10.20 0.55 2.59
CA PRO A 37 9.47 0.04 1.43
C PRO A 37 9.02 -1.41 1.58
N ARG A 38 9.79 -2.24 2.31
CA ARG A 38 9.40 -3.63 2.61
C ARG A 38 8.14 -3.71 3.48
N PHE A 39 7.96 -2.76 4.40
CA PHE A 39 6.74 -2.67 5.21
C PHE A 39 5.53 -2.36 4.33
N ALA A 40 5.66 -1.44 3.37
CA ALA A 40 4.59 -1.14 2.42
C ALA A 40 4.19 -2.36 1.58
N GLY A 41 5.17 -3.10 1.06
CA GLY A 41 4.94 -4.33 0.32
C GLY A 41 4.21 -5.39 1.16
N LEU A 42 4.63 -5.59 2.42
CA LEU A 42 3.99 -6.54 3.34
C LEU A 42 2.53 -6.17 3.63
N VAL A 43 2.25 -4.89 3.92
CA VAL A 43 0.88 -4.41 4.18
C VAL A 43 -0.01 -4.59 2.96
N LEU A 44 0.48 -4.28 1.77
CA LEU A 44 -0.29 -4.43 0.53
C LEU A 44 -0.51 -5.90 0.17
N ALA A 45 0.47 -6.78 0.38
CA ALA A 45 0.33 -8.22 0.16
C ALA A 45 -0.64 -8.87 1.15
N ALA A 46 -0.69 -8.39 2.39
CA ALA A 46 -1.66 -8.82 3.41
C ALA A 46 -3.06 -8.21 3.20
N CYS A 47 -3.17 -7.14 2.42
CA CYS A 47 -4.44 -6.46 2.18
C CYS A 47 -5.24 -7.19 1.11
N GLY A 48 -6.31 -7.88 1.52
CA GLY A 48 -7.26 -8.52 0.60
C GLY A 48 -8.37 -7.61 0.06
N ASP A 49 -8.28 -6.29 0.27
CA ASP A 49 -9.33 -5.34 -0.13
C ASP A 49 -9.18 -4.94 -1.61
N PRO A 50 -10.16 -5.27 -2.47
CA PRO A 50 -10.10 -4.96 -3.90
C PRO A 50 -10.25 -3.46 -4.21
N SER A 51 -10.67 -2.63 -3.24
CA SER A 51 -10.72 -1.17 -3.40
C SER A 51 -9.34 -0.51 -3.38
N VAL A 52 -8.33 -1.22 -2.88
CA VAL A 52 -6.95 -0.74 -2.83
C VAL A 52 -6.30 -0.95 -4.20
N PRO A 53 -5.85 0.11 -4.89
CA PRO A 53 -5.29 0.00 -6.23
C PRO A 53 -3.81 -0.45 -6.20
N TRP A 54 -3.55 -1.66 -5.67
CA TRP A 54 -2.20 -2.21 -5.49
C TRP A 54 -1.39 -2.25 -6.79
N GLN A 55 -2.06 -2.43 -7.94
CA GLN A 55 -1.43 -2.42 -9.26
C GLN A 55 -0.77 -1.09 -9.64
N ARG A 56 -1.02 -0.02 -8.88
CA ARG A 56 -0.38 1.31 -9.06
C ARG A 56 0.80 1.52 -8.12
N VAL A 57 1.10 0.56 -7.25
CA VAL A 57 2.21 0.64 -6.30
C VAL A 57 3.30 -0.31 -6.75
N VAL A 58 4.42 0.24 -7.20
CA VAL A 58 5.52 -0.52 -7.79
C VAL A 58 6.80 -0.41 -6.95
N ARG A 59 7.80 -1.23 -7.28
CA ARG A 59 9.16 -1.02 -6.77
C ARG A 59 9.79 0.14 -7.53
N ALA A 60 10.65 0.92 -6.86
CA ALA A 60 11.33 2.05 -7.49
C ALA A 60 12.32 1.61 -8.59
N ASP A 61 12.74 0.34 -8.57
CA ASP A 61 13.77 -0.20 -9.46
C ASP A 61 13.26 -0.66 -10.83
N GLY A 62 11.95 -0.52 -11.12
CA GLY A 62 11.34 -0.93 -12.39
C GLY A 62 10.99 -2.41 -12.46
#